data_AF-E7QZY8-F1
#
_entry.id   AF-E7QZY8-F1
#
_cell.length_a   1.000
_cell.length_b   1.000
_cell.length_c   1.000
_cell.angle_alpha   90.00
_cell.angle_beta   90.00
_cell.angle_gamma   90.00
#
_symmetry.space_group_name_H-M   'P 1'
#
loop_
_entity.id
_entity.type
_entity.pdbx_description
1 polymer ?
#
loop_
_entity_poly.entity_id
_entity_poly.type
_entity_poly.pdbx_seq_one_letter_code
_entity_poly.pdbx_strand_id
1 'polypeptide(L)'
;MSVEKTNAANDSATTVVVSYPEDLSNWGRFQVGTRYFKAYLRKTKGQLHEGDTWNEFLDVGCCGNTLDVPLRVERIEGGDRMGPETDIEYEVREACGIKGGWQVQSADGPNEV
;
A
#
# COMPACT_ATOMS: atom_id res chain seq x y z
N MET A 1 3.53 -33.25 7.13
CA MET A 1 3.72 -31.84 6.72
C MET A 1 2.44 -31.20 6.14
N SER A 2 1.24 -31.68 6.48
CA SER A 2 0.00 -31.27 5.78
C SER A 2 -0.96 -30.41 6.62
N VAL A 3 -0.66 -30.19 7.92
CA VAL A 3 -1.54 -29.44 8.83
C VAL A 3 -1.24 -27.94 8.81
N GLU A 4 0.02 -27.55 8.58
CA GLU A 4 0.48 -26.15 8.66
C GLU A 4 -0.06 -25.27 7.53
N LYS A 5 -0.20 -25.83 6.32
CA LYS A 5 -0.76 -25.11 5.16
C LYS A 5 -2.26 -24.80 5.30
N THR A 6 -3.01 -25.66 5.99
CA THR A 6 -4.46 -25.50 6.15
C THR A 6 -4.80 -24.52 7.26
N ASN A 7 -4.02 -24.47 8.35
CA ASN A 7 -4.22 -23.47 9.40
C ASN A 7 -3.78 -22.07 8.96
N ALA A 8 -2.64 -21.94 8.28
CA ALA A 8 -2.19 -20.63 7.78
C ALA A 8 -3.20 -19.99 6.79
N ALA A 9 -3.92 -20.81 6.02
CA ALA A 9 -4.99 -20.33 5.15
C ALA A 9 -6.25 -19.91 5.95
N ASN A 10 -6.57 -20.61 7.05
CA ASN A 10 -7.70 -20.25 7.91
C ASN A 10 -7.45 -19.00 8.78
N ASP A 11 -6.18 -18.74 9.15
CA ASP A 11 -5.79 -17.55 9.89
C ASP A 11 -5.54 -16.33 8.98
N SER A 12 -5.51 -16.54 7.66
CA SER A 12 -5.30 -15.45 6.70
C SER A 12 -6.57 -14.64 6.50
N ALA A 13 -6.42 -13.32 6.43
CA ALA A 13 -7.47 -12.43 5.96
C ALA A 13 -7.83 -12.78 4.52
N THR A 14 -9.13 -12.88 4.24
CA THR A 14 -9.63 -13.01 2.86
C THR A 14 -9.52 -11.67 2.14
N THR A 15 -9.84 -10.59 2.85
CA THR A 15 -9.80 -9.22 2.33
C THR A 15 -9.26 -8.29 3.41
N VAL A 16 -8.42 -7.34 3.01
CA VAL A 16 -8.03 -6.19 3.82
C VAL A 16 -8.31 -4.91 3.05
N VAL A 17 -9.03 -3.99 3.69
CA VAL A 17 -9.28 -2.66 3.15
C VAL A 17 -8.24 -1.73 3.74
N VAL A 18 -7.47 -1.08 2.88
CA VAL A 18 -6.38 -0.18 3.25
C VAL A 18 -6.68 1.21 2.71
N SER A 19 -6.57 2.26 3.50
CA SER A 19 -6.73 3.62 3.01
C SER A 19 -5.42 4.30 2.68
N TYR A 20 -5.49 5.26 1.77
CA TYR A 20 -4.49 6.31 1.63
C TYR A 20 -5.16 7.70 1.68
N PRO A 21 -4.43 8.76 2.05
CA PRO A 21 -4.96 10.13 2.08
C PRO A 21 -5.41 10.66 0.71
N GLU A 22 -6.46 11.48 0.69
CA GLU A 22 -6.92 12.14 -0.54
C GLU A 22 -5.87 13.08 -1.15
N ASP A 23 -4.93 13.61 -0.36
CA ASP A 23 -3.82 14.43 -0.85
C ASP A 23 -2.66 13.59 -1.44
N LEU A 24 -2.79 12.25 -1.51
CA LEU A 24 -1.89 11.41 -2.29
C LEU A 24 -2.04 11.72 -3.79
N SER A 25 -0.92 12.09 -4.43
CA SER A 25 -0.86 12.35 -5.87
C SER A 25 -1.38 11.20 -6.74
N ASN A 26 -1.87 11.50 -7.95
CA ASN A 26 -2.32 10.48 -8.91
C ASN A 26 -1.26 9.43 -9.23
N TRP A 27 0.02 9.82 -9.30
CA TRP A 27 1.13 8.90 -9.47
C TRP A 27 1.25 7.94 -8.28
N GLY A 28 1.19 8.45 -7.04
CA GLY A 28 1.22 7.63 -5.83
C GLY A 28 0.04 6.65 -5.79
N ARG A 29 -1.17 7.11 -6.13
CA ARG A 29 -2.37 6.26 -6.23
C ARG A 29 -2.20 5.14 -7.26
N PHE A 30 -1.62 5.44 -8.41
CA PHE A 30 -1.31 4.43 -9.43
C PHE A 30 -0.32 3.39 -8.90
N GLN A 31 0.76 3.84 -8.26
CA GLN A 31 1.82 2.97 -7.73
C GLN A 31 1.31 1.97 -6.69
N VAL A 32 0.54 2.43 -5.69
CA VAL A 32 -0.01 1.53 -4.66
C VAL A 32 -0.99 0.51 -5.24
N GLY A 33 -1.66 0.84 -6.35
CA GLY A 33 -2.56 -0.04 -7.09
C GLY A 33 -1.88 -1.16 -7.87
N THR A 34 -0.56 -1.08 -8.08
CA THR A 34 0.15 -2.04 -8.93
C THR A 34 0.24 -3.44 -8.31
N ARG A 35 0.31 -4.46 -9.18
CA ARG A 35 0.40 -5.87 -8.74
C ARG A 35 1.64 -6.13 -7.88
N TYR A 36 2.79 -5.52 -8.21
CA TYR A 36 4.04 -5.72 -7.49
C TYR A 36 4.02 -5.07 -6.11
N PHE A 37 3.40 -3.89 -5.96
CA PHE A 37 3.25 -3.27 -4.65
C PHE A 37 2.34 -4.08 -3.74
N LYS A 38 1.18 -4.54 -4.24
CA LYS A 38 0.31 -5.47 -3.48
C LYS A 38 1.01 -6.78 -3.11
N ALA A 39 1.81 -7.35 -4.02
CA ALA A 39 2.60 -8.54 -3.72
C ALA A 39 3.66 -8.30 -2.63
N TYR A 40 4.29 -7.12 -2.64
CA TYR A 40 5.21 -6.71 -1.59
C TYR A 40 4.51 -6.58 -0.23
N LEU A 41 3.32 -5.96 -0.17
CA LEU A 41 2.54 -5.89 1.08
C LEU A 41 2.19 -7.29 1.61
N ARG A 42 1.71 -8.19 0.75
CA ARG A 42 1.42 -9.58 1.13
C ARG A 42 2.63 -10.32 1.71
N LYS A 43 3.82 -10.02 1.18
CA LYS A 43 5.07 -10.65 1.61
C LYS A 43 5.61 -10.09 2.91
N THR A 44 5.40 -8.80 3.17
CA THR A 44 6.07 -8.06 4.25
C THR A 44 5.18 -7.79 5.45
N LYS A 45 3.86 -7.81 5.28
CA LYS A 45 2.92 -7.68 6.39
C LYS A 45 2.65 -9.05 6.99
N GLY A 46 2.52 -9.09 8.31
CA GLY A 46 2.33 -10.29 9.10
C GLY A 46 0.96 -10.28 9.74
N GLN A 47 0.92 -10.14 11.07
CA GLN A 47 -0.32 -9.90 11.79
C GLN A 47 -0.94 -8.57 11.34
N LEU A 48 -2.27 -8.52 11.29
CA LEU A 48 -3.06 -7.36 10.91
C LEU A 48 -3.96 -6.95 12.08
N HIS A 49 -4.02 -5.64 12.33
CA HIS A 49 -5.00 -5.03 13.20
C HIS A 49 -5.65 -3.83 12.51
N GLU A 50 -6.95 -3.66 12.70
CA GLU A 50 -7.63 -2.44 12.26
C GLU A 50 -7.01 -1.23 12.96
N GLY A 51 -6.75 -0.18 12.18
CA GLY A 51 -6.03 1.01 12.62
C GLY A 51 -4.51 0.92 12.49
N ASP A 52 -3.94 -0.23 12.12
CA ASP A 52 -2.50 -0.32 11.82
C ASP A 52 -2.11 0.69 10.76
N THR A 53 -1.00 1.39 10.99
CA THR A 53 -0.45 2.36 10.04
C THR A 53 0.87 1.86 9.48
N TRP A 54 1.02 1.96 8.16
CA TRP A 54 2.24 1.58 7.45
C TRP A 54 2.74 2.77 6.65
N ASN A 55 3.97 3.21 6.94
CA ASN A 55 4.64 4.22 6.12
C ASN A 55 5.41 3.48 5.02
N GLU A 56 4.82 3.39 3.84
CA GLU A 56 5.43 2.70 2.71
C GLU A 56 6.17 3.66 1.80
N PHE A 57 7.33 3.20 1.35
CA PHE A 57 8.15 3.95 0.42
C PHE A 57 7.76 3.60 -1.02
N LEU A 58 7.54 4.63 -1.83
CA LEU A 58 7.47 4.51 -3.28
C LEU A 58 8.72 5.11 -3.89
N ASP A 59 9.51 4.27 -4.56
CA ASP A 59 10.69 4.71 -5.32
C ASP A 59 10.23 5.53 -6.54
N VAL A 60 10.57 6.82 -6.59
CA VAL A 60 10.28 7.70 -7.74
C VAL A 60 11.35 7.58 -8.84
N GLY A 61 12.37 6.74 -8.66
CA GLY A 61 13.42 6.46 -9.63
C GLY A 61 14.75 7.21 -9.40
N CYS A 62 15.58 7.24 -10.45
CA CYS A 62 17.03 7.52 -10.45
C CYS A 62 17.49 8.79 -9.70
N CYS A 63 16.61 9.77 -9.48
CA CYS A 63 16.96 11.05 -8.87
C CYS A 63 16.62 11.15 -7.36
N GLY A 64 16.20 10.04 -6.73
CA GLY A 64 16.34 9.85 -5.28
C GLY A 64 15.38 10.64 -4.40
N ASN A 65 14.16 10.94 -4.87
CA ASN A 65 13.13 11.40 -3.93
C ASN A 65 12.24 10.23 -3.50
N THR A 66 11.87 10.20 -2.24
CA THR A 66 11.04 9.16 -1.67
C THR A 66 9.69 9.75 -1.36
N LEU A 67 8.63 9.09 -1.84
CA LEU A 67 7.29 9.39 -1.36
C LEU A 67 6.95 8.38 -0.27
N ASP A 68 6.89 8.87 0.97
CA ASP A 68 6.34 8.10 2.09
C ASP A 68 4.81 8.20 2.03
N VAL A 69 4.16 7.05 1.88
CA VAL A 69 2.72 6.93 1.82
C VAL A 69 2.22 6.32 3.14
N PRO A 70 1.52 7.10 3.98
CA PRO A 70 0.92 6.61 5.21
C PRO A 70 -0.37 5.84 4.91
N LEU A 71 -0.23 4.54 4.69
CA LEU A 71 -1.34 3.60 4.57
C LEU A 71 -1.94 3.29 5.94
N ARG A 72 -3.24 3.02 5.99
CA ARG A 72 -3.90 2.55 7.22
C ARG A 72 -4.82 1.37 6.93
N VAL A 73 -4.79 0.35 7.77
CA VAL A 73 -5.76 -0.75 7.72
C VAL A 73 -7.09 -0.26 8.28
N GLU A 74 -8.13 -0.29 7.47
CA GLU A 74 -9.46 0.20 7.86
C GLU A 74 -10.39 -0.95 8.24
N ARG A 75 -10.24 -2.09 7.57
CA ARG A 75 -11.09 -3.26 7.77
C ARG A 75 -10.33 -4.53 7.44
N ILE A 76 -10.59 -5.58 8.22
CA ILE A 76 -10.07 -6.92 7.96
C ILE A 76 -11.26 -7.90 7.92
N GLU A 77 -11.28 -8.76 6.90
CA GLU A 77 -12.29 -9.81 6.76
C GLU A 77 -11.62 -11.19 6.72
N GLY A 78 -12.26 -12.18 7.35
CA GLY A 78 -11.71 -13.54 7.49
C GLY A 78 -10.80 -13.65 8.72
N GLY A 79 -9.57 -14.11 8.51
CA GLY A 79 -8.54 -14.17 9.55
C GLY A 79 -7.82 -12.84 9.78
N ASP A 80 -6.85 -12.83 10.69
CA ASP A 80 -6.14 -11.63 11.16
C ASP A 80 -4.66 -11.58 10.73
N ARG A 81 -4.29 -12.40 9.74
CA ARG A 81 -2.94 -12.45 9.17
C ARG A 81 -2.94 -12.11 7.69
N MET A 82 -1.96 -11.34 7.24
CA MET A 82 -1.72 -11.13 5.82
C MET A 82 -1.19 -12.44 5.20
N GLY A 83 -1.93 -12.95 4.21
CA GLY A 83 -1.59 -14.15 3.46
C GLY A 83 -1.22 -13.86 2.00
N PRO A 84 -0.68 -14.86 1.28
CA PRO A 84 -0.33 -14.74 -0.14
C PRO A 84 -1.55 -14.54 -1.06
N GLU A 85 -2.75 -14.92 -0.59
CA GLU A 85 -4.01 -14.83 -1.33
C GLU A 85 -4.95 -13.72 -0.84
N THR A 86 -4.59 -13.03 0.26
CA THR A 86 -5.41 -11.93 0.82
C THR A 86 -5.67 -10.86 -0.24
N ASP A 87 -6.93 -10.55 -0.51
CA ASP A 87 -7.23 -9.44 -1.41
C ASP A 87 -6.98 -8.10 -0.71
N ILE A 88 -6.39 -7.15 -1.45
CA ILE A 88 -6.07 -5.83 -0.91
C ILE A 88 -6.90 -4.82 -1.69
N GLU A 89 -7.88 -4.24 -1.03
CA GLU A 89 -8.69 -3.15 -1.55
C GLU A 89 -8.19 -1.81 -1.02
N TYR A 90 -8.43 -0.76 -1.79
CA TYR A 90 -8.07 0.59 -1.39
C TYR A 90 -9.28 1.50 -1.27
N GLU A 91 -9.29 2.31 -0.22
CA GLU A 91 -10.21 3.44 -0.07
C GLU A 91 -9.44 4.75 0.16
N VAL A 92 -10.14 5.87 0.00
CA VAL A 92 -9.58 7.20 0.20
C VAL A 92 -10.02 7.72 1.55
N ARG A 93 -9.08 8.19 2.37
CA ARG A 93 -9.35 8.86 3.65
C ARG A 93 -8.98 10.34 3.59
N GLU A 94 -9.40 11.08 4.62
CA GLU A 94 -9.08 12.49 4.82
C GLU A 94 -7.58 12.78 4.67
N ALA A 95 -7.28 13.96 4.11
CA ALA A 95 -5.92 14.43 3.91
C ALA A 95 -5.18 14.52 5.24
N CYS A 96 -3.89 14.20 5.24
CA CYS A 96 -3.04 14.35 6.43
C CYS A 96 -1.78 15.18 6.18
N GLY A 97 -1.75 15.94 5.08
CA GLY A 97 -0.65 16.81 4.73
C GLY A 97 0.55 16.05 4.19
N ILE A 98 0.33 15.03 3.35
CA ILE A 98 1.42 14.32 2.67
C ILE A 98 2.24 15.37 1.90
N LYS A 99 3.53 15.49 2.25
CA LYS A 99 4.48 16.33 1.51
C LYS A 99 5.28 15.45 0.55
N GLY A 100 4.90 15.45 -0.73
CA GLY A 100 5.63 14.78 -1.83
C GLY A 100 4.69 14.19 -2.89
N GLY A 101 4.95 14.14 -4.20
CA GLY A 101 6.19 14.36 -4.97
C GLY A 101 6.00 15.19 -6.26
N TRP A 102 5.09 16.17 -6.29
CA TRP A 102 4.97 17.09 -7.44
C TRP A 102 6.08 18.15 -7.50
N GLN A 103 6.74 18.47 -6.38
CA GLN A 103 7.88 19.41 -6.39
C GLN A 103 9.18 18.81 -6.95
N VAL A 104 9.18 17.54 -7.38
CA VAL A 104 10.41 16.81 -7.70
C VAL A 104 10.65 16.70 -9.21
N GLN A 105 9.60 16.80 -10.02
CA GLN A 105 9.70 16.67 -11.48
C GLN A 105 9.18 17.87 -12.26
N SER A 106 8.43 18.78 -11.62
CA SER A 106 7.67 19.82 -12.33
C SER A 106 8.35 21.19 -12.43
N ALA A 107 9.69 21.26 -12.41
CA ALA A 107 10.37 22.46 -12.89
C ALA A 107 10.73 22.39 -14.38
N ASP A 108 11.05 21.22 -14.98
CA ASP A 108 11.48 21.13 -16.39
C ASP A 108 11.38 19.68 -16.97
N GLY A 109 10.17 19.14 -17.16
CA GLY A 109 9.99 17.98 -18.06
C GLY A 109 10.03 18.43 -19.53
N PRO A 110 10.57 17.63 -20.48
CA PRO A 110 11.00 18.13 -21.79
C PRO A 110 9.83 18.79 -22.54
N ASN A 111 10.03 20.06 -22.91
CA ASN A 111 9.16 20.75 -23.85
C ASN A 111 8.90 19.86 -25.08
N GLU A 112 7.64 19.88 -25.53
CA GLU A 112 7.11 19.15 -26.68
C GLU A 112 8.10 19.09 -27.86
N VAL A 113 8.18 17.93 -28.50
CA VAL A 113 8.75 17.77 -29.86
C VAL A 113 7.65 17.46 -30.86
#